data_AF-A0A453J035-F1
#
_entry.id   AF-A0A453J035-F1
#
_cell.length_a   1.000
_cell.length_b   1.000
_cell.length_c   1.000
_cell.angle_alpha   90.00
_cell.angle_beta   90.00
_cell.angle_gamma   90.00
#
_symmetry.space_group_name_H-M   'P 1'
#
loop_
_entity.id
_entity.type
_entity.pdbx_description
1 polymer ?
#
loop_
_entity_poly.entity_id
_entity_poly.type
_entity_poly.pdbx_seq_one_letter_code
_entity_poly.pdbx_strand_id
1 'polypeptide(L)'
;MESSGAWGYSGANTGNPRITATFEAPCYALNKIEIDTKLPIVGDQKWVIWICSFNIPMAPGKTRSIVCSARNFFQFTMPGKAWWQFVPRWYEHWTSNLVYDGDMIVLQGQEKVFLSASKESSADVNQQYTKLTFTPTQADRFVLAFRAWLRKFGNSQPDWYGSPSQDALPSTVLSKREMLDRYEQHTLKCSSCRGAHKAFQTLQKVFMGATVVFGATSGIPADVQLRILLGAGALVSAALAYVFYDRQKHFVFVDYVHADID
;
A
#
# COMPACT_ATOMS: atom_id res chain seq x y z
N MET A 1 24.98 8.93 1.29
CA MET A 1 25.03 8.21 2.57
C MET A 1 25.89 9.04 3.50
N GLU A 2 25.32 9.44 4.62
CA GLU A 2 25.90 10.38 5.59
C GLU A 2 26.35 9.66 6.87
N SER A 3 25.67 8.58 7.25
CA SER A 3 26.05 7.74 8.39
C SER A 3 25.84 6.25 8.09
N SER A 4 26.62 5.38 8.73
CA SER A 4 26.45 3.92 8.68
C SER A 4 27.12 3.24 9.87
N GLY A 5 26.50 2.18 10.40
CA GLY A 5 27.03 1.38 11.50
C GLY A 5 26.17 0.14 11.78
N ALA A 6 26.44 -0.53 12.92
CA ALA A 6 25.70 -1.72 13.33
C ALA A 6 24.19 -1.46 13.50
N TRP A 7 23.84 -0.25 13.92
CA TRP A 7 22.45 0.18 14.14
C TRP A 7 21.73 0.70 12.88
N GLY A 8 22.39 0.69 11.72
CA GLY A 8 21.79 1.05 10.44
C GLY A 8 22.55 2.16 9.73
N TYR A 9 21.86 2.95 8.89
CA TYR A 9 22.48 3.99 8.05
C TYR A 9 21.49 5.09 7.71
N SER A 10 22.00 6.25 7.32
CA SER A 10 21.17 7.37 6.87
C SER A 10 21.80 8.17 5.72
N GLY A 11 20.97 8.95 5.04
CA GLY A 11 21.43 10.04 4.18
C GLY A 11 20.28 10.87 3.67
N ALA A 12 20.59 12.08 3.20
CA ALA A 12 19.64 12.95 2.54
C ALA A 12 20.09 13.30 1.12
N ASN A 13 19.13 13.70 0.29
CA ASN A 13 19.43 14.46 -0.92
C ASN A 13 19.64 15.95 -0.58
N THR A 14 20.18 16.70 -1.53
CA THR A 14 20.35 18.17 -1.44
C THR A 14 19.24 18.94 -2.16
N GLY A 15 18.24 18.25 -2.71
CA GLY A 15 17.18 18.83 -3.53
C GLY A 15 15.96 19.31 -2.73
N ASN A 16 14.97 19.82 -3.47
CA ASN A 16 13.62 20.09 -2.99
C ASN A 16 12.63 19.28 -3.85
N PRO A 17 11.86 18.33 -3.28
CA PRO A 17 11.75 18.03 -1.85
C PRO A 17 13.06 17.46 -1.26
N ARG A 18 13.34 17.83 -0.01
CA ARG A 18 14.44 17.24 0.76
C ARG A 18 13.95 15.92 1.36
N ILE A 19 14.56 14.83 0.94
CA ILE A 19 14.24 13.48 1.38
C ILE A 19 15.42 12.99 2.21
N THR A 20 15.15 12.69 3.49
CA THR A 20 16.08 12.01 4.39
C THR A 20 15.60 10.58 4.56
N ALA A 21 16.44 9.62 4.20
CA ALA A 21 16.18 8.19 4.38
C ALA A 21 17.08 7.64 5.47
N THR A 22 16.48 6.94 6.43
CA THR A 22 17.17 6.28 7.54
C THR A 22 16.69 4.84 7.62
N PHE A 23 17.64 3.92 7.75
CA PHE A 23 17.39 2.56 8.18
C PHE A 23 17.92 2.41 9.60
N GLU A 24 17.08 1.93 10.50
CA GLU A 24 17.43 1.56 11.86
C GLU A 24 17.21 0.06 12.04
N ALA A 25 18.25 -0.61 12.49
CA ALA A 25 18.21 -2.04 12.75
C ALA A 25 17.15 -2.38 13.83
N PRO A 26 16.47 -3.52 13.71
CA PRO A 26 16.66 -4.56 12.69
C PRO A 26 15.76 -4.40 11.45
N CYS A 27 14.72 -3.58 11.50
CA CYS A 27 13.65 -3.63 10.50
C CYS A 27 12.92 -2.30 10.25
N TYR A 28 13.42 -1.19 10.76
CA TYR A 28 12.76 0.10 10.69
C TYR A 28 13.38 0.95 9.57
N ALA A 29 12.55 1.40 8.63
CA ALA A 29 12.94 2.36 7.61
C ALA A 29 12.09 3.62 7.76
N LEU A 30 12.75 4.77 7.87
CA LEU A 30 12.13 6.08 8.00
C LEU A 30 12.50 6.93 6.79
N ASN A 31 11.50 7.45 6.10
CA ASN A 31 11.67 8.53 5.13
C ASN A 31 11.02 9.79 5.66
N LYS A 32 11.81 10.84 5.84
CA LYS A 32 11.34 12.19 6.13
C LYS A 32 11.42 13.00 4.84
N ILE A 33 10.27 13.45 4.35
CA ILE A 33 10.13 14.25 3.15
C ILE A 33 9.74 15.66 3.58
N GLU A 34 10.56 16.64 3.22
CA GLU A 34 10.32 18.06 3.47
C GLU A 34 10.08 18.75 2.14
N ILE A 35 8.92 19.37 2.00
CA ILE A 35 8.49 20.06 0.79
C ILE A 35 8.24 21.52 1.15
N ASP A 36 8.96 22.42 0.51
CA ASP A 36 8.66 23.85 0.64
C ASP A 36 7.38 24.15 -0.13
N THR A 37 6.41 24.74 0.55
CA THR A 37 5.07 25.02 0.00
C THR A 37 4.65 26.44 0.35
N LYS A 38 3.89 27.07 -0.54
CA LYS A 38 3.30 28.39 -0.29
C LYS A 38 1.80 28.24 -0.22
N LEU A 39 1.25 28.42 0.98
CA LEU A 39 -0.19 28.36 1.20
C LEU A 39 -0.81 29.76 1.02
N PRO A 40 -2.03 29.86 0.44
CA PRO A 40 -2.63 31.15 0.12
C PRO A 40 -2.81 32.11 1.30
N ILE A 41 -3.02 31.57 2.52
CA ILE A 41 -3.35 32.37 3.71
C ILE A 41 -2.15 32.51 4.66
N VAL A 42 -1.39 31.43 4.87
CA VAL A 42 -0.31 31.38 5.88
C VAL A 42 1.10 31.55 5.28
N GLY A 43 1.20 31.86 3.98
CA GLY A 43 2.47 32.14 3.31
C GLY A 43 3.36 30.92 3.15
N ASP A 44 4.68 31.13 3.22
CA ASP A 44 5.67 30.09 3.04
C ASP A 44 5.69 29.14 4.24
N GLN A 45 5.55 27.85 3.97
CA GLN A 45 5.47 26.78 4.95
C GLN A 45 6.34 25.61 4.50
N LYS A 46 6.70 24.76 5.46
CA LYS A 46 7.42 23.51 5.17
C LYS A 46 6.56 22.32 5.54
N TRP A 47 6.05 21.62 4.54
CA TRP A 47 5.30 20.39 4.75
C TRP A 47 6.27 19.25 5.01
N VAL A 48 6.09 18.58 6.14
CA VAL A 48 6.92 17.46 6.56
C VAL A 48 6.05 16.22 6.62
N ILE A 49 6.45 15.21 5.84
CA ILE A 49 5.85 13.89 5.81
C ILE A 49 6.86 12.91 6.36
N TRP A 50 6.44 12.12 7.34
CA TRP A 50 7.18 10.95 7.80
C TRP A 50 6.49 9.71 7.26
N ILE A 51 7.27 8.85 6.62
CA ILE A 51 6.85 7.51 6.23
C ILE A 51 7.70 6.54 7.03
N CYS A 52 7.07 5.94 8.02
CA CYS A 52 7.65 4.99 8.95
C CYS A 52 7.25 3.58 8.50
N SER A 53 8.21 2.77 8.07
CA SER A 53 7.98 1.39 7.60
C SER A 53 8.68 0.40 8.53
N PHE A 54 7.91 -0.48 9.15
CA PHE A 54 8.41 -1.61 9.92
C PHE A 54 8.26 -2.88 9.08
N ASN A 55 9.37 -3.46 8.64
CA ASN A 55 9.40 -4.65 7.78
C ASN A 55 9.85 -5.87 8.59
N ILE A 56 8.93 -6.41 9.37
CA ILE A 56 9.22 -7.41 10.40
C ILE A 56 9.28 -8.81 9.75
N PRO A 57 10.43 -9.48 9.73
CA PRO A 57 10.52 -10.85 9.23
C PRO A 57 9.73 -11.78 10.16
N MET A 58 8.80 -12.56 9.59
CA MET A 58 7.94 -13.48 10.35
C MET A 58 8.33 -14.94 10.14
N ALA A 59 8.75 -15.27 8.91
CA ALA A 59 9.27 -16.57 8.49
C ALA A 59 10.02 -16.38 7.15
N PRO A 60 10.79 -17.37 6.67
CA PRO A 60 11.30 -17.35 5.30
C PRO A 60 10.17 -17.07 4.29
N GLY A 61 10.41 -16.13 3.36
CA GLY A 61 9.41 -15.69 2.38
C GLY A 61 8.17 -14.99 2.94
N LYS A 62 8.16 -14.62 4.22
CA LYS A 62 7.04 -13.92 4.87
C LYS A 62 7.50 -12.76 5.74
N THR A 63 7.15 -11.56 5.31
CA THR A 63 7.40 -10.32 6.04
C THR A 63 6.08 -9.64 6.37
N ARG A 64 5.96 -9.13 7.59
CA ARG A 64 4.87 -8.21 7.95
C ARG A 64 5.38 -6.78 7.75
N SER A 65 4.85 -6.11 6.74
CA SER A 65 5.08 -4.68 6.55
C SER A 65 3.99 -3.86 7.26
N ILE A 66 4.41 -2.91 8.09
CA ILE A 66 3.52 -1.94 8.74
C ILE A 66 4.03 -0.56 8.37
N VAL A 67 3.24 0.18 7.59
CA VAL A 67 3.56 1.56 7.23
C VAL A 67 2.63 2.54 7.92
N CYS A 68 3.24 3.51 8.58
CA CYS A 68 2.58 4.64 9.19
C CYS A 68 3.05 5.90 8.47
N SER A 69 2.11 6.73 8.02
CA SER A 69 2.42 8.08 7.56
C SER A 69 1.96 9.09 8.61
N ALA A 70 2.85 10.00 8.98
CA ALA A 70 2.54 11.17 9.79
C ALA A 70 2.86 12.42 9.00
N ARG A 71 2.11 13.50 9.24
CA ARG A 71 2.28 14.80 8.58
C ARG A 71 2.14 15.90 9.60
N ASN A 72 2.91 16.98 9.45
CA ASN A 72 2.83 18.14 10.36
C ASN A 72 1.66 19.10 10.08
N PHE A 73 1.02 18.99 8.91
CA PHE A 73 -0.19 19.75 8.54
C PHE A 73 -1.41 18.84 8.43
N PHE A 74 -2.60 19.45 8.47
CA PHE A 74 -3.92 18.80 8.60
C PHE A 74 -4.01 17.45 7.88
N GLN A 75 -4.32 16.41 8.65
CA GLN A 75 -4.38 15.01 8.19
C GLN A 75 -5.37 14.79 7.03
N PHE A 76 -6.28 15.73 6.80
CA PHE A 76 -7.34 15.63 5.80
C PHE A 76 -7.09 16.43 4.53
N THR A 77 -6.02 17.23 4.42
CA THR A 77 -5.75 18.08 3.26
C THR A 77 -4.44 17.72 2.56
N MET A 78 -4.37 17.98 1.26
CA MET A 78 -3.20 17.74 0.40
C MET A 78 -2.47 19.06 0.08
N PRO A 79 -1.17 19.07 -0.20
CA PRO A 79 -0.46 20.29 -0.59
C PRO A 79 -0.88 20.75 -1.99
N GLY A 80 -0.53 22.00 -2.32
CA GLY A 80 -0.72 22.54 -3.66
C GLY A 80 -2.14 23.01 -3.92
N LYS A 81 -2.55 22.99 -5.20
CA LYS A 81 -3.82 23.57 -5.66
C LYS A 81 -5.07 22.88 -5.09
N ALA A 82 -4.94 21.74 -4.43
CA ALA A 82 -6.06 20.94 -3.91
C ALA A 82 -6.15 20.94 -2.38
N TRP A 83 -5.59 21.94 -1.70
CA TRP A 83 -5.51 22.01 -0.23
C TRP A 83 -6.85 22.02 0.50
N TRP A 84 -7.96 22.27 -0.18
CA TRP A 84 -9.30 22.19 0.40
C TRP A 84 -9.94 20.79 0.32
N GLN A 85 -9.33 19.85 -0.40
CA GLN A 85 -9.91 18.51 -0.54
C GLN A 85 -9.83 17.75 0.79
N PHE A 86 -10.96 17.22 1.24
CA PHE A 86 -11.03 16.34 2.40
C PHE A 86 -10.77 14.90 1.95
N VAL A 87 -9.67 14.32 2.40
CA VAL A 87 -9.30 12.94 2.07
C VAL A 87 -9.48 12.05 3.31
N PRO A 88 -10.49 11.16 3.33
CA PRO A 88 -10.66 10.22 4.43
C PRO A 88 -9.47 9.27 4.54
N ARG A 89 -9.10 8.91 5.77
CA ARG A 89 -7.97 7.99 6.02
C ARG A 89 -8.05 6.67 5.23
N TRP A 90 -9.24 6.09 5.06
CA TRP A 90 -9.42 4.87 4.29
C TRP A 90 -9.10 5.05 2.80
N TYR A 91 -9.29 6.24 2.25
CA TYR A 91 -8.99 6.56 0.85
C TYR A 91 -7.48 6.67 0.64
N GLU A 92 -6.76 7.32 1.57
CA GLU A 92 -5.30 7.32 1.54
C GLU A 92 -4.76 5.88 1.57
N HIS A 93 -5.32 5.03 2.43
CA HIS A 93 -4.92 3.62 2.46
C HIS A 93 -5.22 2.88 1.14
N TRP A 94 -6.29 3.19 0.41
CA TRP A 94 -6.50 2.60 -0.92
C TRP A 94 -5.35 2.93 -1.87
N THR A 95 -4.94 4.20 -1.90
CA THR A 95 -3.83 4.65 -2.75
C THR A 95 -2.50 4.02 -2.32
N SER A 96 -2.25 3.90 -1.01
CA SER A 96 -1.03 3.23 -0.52
C SER A 96 -1.02 1.73 -0.79
N ASN A 97 -2.17 1.04 -0.70
CA ASN A 97 -2.23 -0.39 -1.03
C ASN A 97 -1.96 -0.67 -2.51
N LEU A 98 -2.22 0.29 -3.42
CA LEU A 98 -1.85 0.13 -4.83
C LEU A 98 -0.33 -0.01 -5.01
N VAL A 99 0.48 0.69 -4.21
CA VAL A 99 1.94 0.55 -4.21
C VAL A 99 2.34 -0.85 -3.77
N TYR A 100 1.73 -1.35 -2.68
CA TYR A 100 1.98 -2.71 -2.19
C TYR A 100 1.60 -3.78 -3.21
N ASP A 101 0.49 -3.60 -3.92
CA ASP A 101 0.08 -4.55 -4.94
C ASP A 101 1.11 -4.65 -6.06
N GLY A 102 1.70 -3.52 -6.47
CA GLY A 102 2.78 -3.50 -7.46
C GLY A 102 4.05 -4.15 -6.96
N ASP A 103 4.48 -3.78 -5.76
CA ASP A 103 5.69 -4.33 -5.14
C ASP A 103 5.56 -5.83 -4.92
N MET A 104 4.39 -6.33 -4.53
CA MET A 104 4.17 -7.76 -4.25
C MET A 104 4.46 -8.64 -5.46
N ILE A 105 4.06 -8.22 -6.66
CA ILE A 105 4.30 -8.99 -7.90
C ILE A 105 5.79 -8.99 -8.24
N VAL A 106 6.45 -7.85 -8.11
CA VAL A 106 7.90 -7.73 -8.36
C VAL A 106 8.70 -8.55 -7.36
N LEU A 107 8.37 -8.44 -6.07
CA LEU A 107 9.03 -9.17 -4.99
C LEU A 107 8.82 -10.68 -5.12
N GLN A 108 7.62 -11.13 -5.51
CA GLN A 108 7.38 -12.55 -5.79
C GLN A 108 8.27 -13.06 -6.93
N GLY A 109 8.37 -12.30 -8.03
CA GLY A 109 9.25 -12.63 -9.16
C GLY A 109 10.71 -12.71 -8.75
N GLN A 110 11.18 -11.71 -7.99
CA GLN A 110 12.55 -11.68 -7.46
C GLN A 110 12.84 -12.86 -6.54
N GLU A 111 11.92 -13.22 -5.65
CA GLU A 111 12.09 -14.36 -4.75
C GLU A 111 12.22 -15.67 -5.53
N LYS A 112 11.43 -15.88 -6.58
CA LYS A 112 11.54 -17.07 -7.44
C LYS A 112 12.92 -17.17 -8.10
N VAL A 113 13.46 -16.06 -8.61
CA VAL A 113 14.81 -16.01 -9.22
C VAL A 113 15.90 -16.28 -8.18
N PHE A 114 15.79 -15.70 -6.98
CA PHE A 114 16.76 -15.95 -5.93
C PHE A 114 16.72 -17.40 -5.42
N LEU A 115 15.54 -18.01 -5.36
CA LEU A 115 15.37 -19.41 -5.00
C LEU A 115 15.99 -20.35 -6.04
N SER A 116 15.82 -20.09 -7.34
CA SER A 116 16.43 -20.92 -8.38
C SER A 116 17.96 -20.82 -8.32
N ALA A 117 18.51 -19.61 -8.21
CA ALA A 117 19.95 -19.40 -8.09
C ALA A 117 20.57 -20.05 -6.85
N SER A 118 19.85 -20.00 -5.72
CA SER A 118 20.27 -20.65 -4.46
C SER A 118 20.35 -22.17 -4.61
N LYS A 119 19.40 -22.77 -5.33
CA LYS A 119 19.38 -24.23 -5.56
C LYS A 119 20.49 -24.70 -6.50
N GLU A 120 20.80 -23.92 -7.53
CA GLU A 120 21.83 -24.27 -8.52
C GLU A 120 23.26 -24.17 -7.96
N SER A 121 23.51 -23.16 -7.13
CA SER A 121 24.87 -22.84 -6.66
C SER A 121 25.14 -23.22 -5.20
N SER A 122 24.13 -23.70 -4.46
CA SER A 122 24.16 -23.90 -3.00
C SER A 122 24.69 -22.68 -2.23
N ALA A 123 24.58 -21.50 -2.81
CA ALA A 123 25.22 -20.30 -2.30
C ALA A 123 24.24 -19.32 -1.68
N ASP A 124 24.72 -18.59 -0.68
CA ASP A 124 23.97 -17.55 0.00
C ASP A 124 23.66 -16.38 -0.95
N VAL A 125 22.38 -16.06 -1.13
CA VAL A 125 21.88 -14.97 -1.99
C VAL A 125 22.49 -13.63 -1.61
N ASN A 126 22.65 -13.36 -0.30
CA ASN A 126 23.20 -12.09 0.15
C ASN A 126 24.68 -11.96 -0.21
N GLN A 127 25.47 -13.04 -0.16
CA GLN A 127 26.87 -13.06 -0.59
C GLN A 127 27.01 -12.87 -2.10
N GLN A 128 26.10 -13.43 -2.89
CA GLN A 128 26.12 -13.34 -4.35
C GLN A 128 25.26 -12.22 -4.93
N TYR A 129 24.67 -11.36 -4.09
CA TYR A 129 23.63 -10.42 -4.53
C TYR A 129 24.06 -9.56 -5.74
N THR A 130 25.29 -9.06 -5.76
CA THR A 130 25.83 -8.25 -6.86
C THR A 130 26.14 -9.04 -8.14
N LYS A 131 26.20 -10.37 -8.07
CA LYS A 131 26.30 -11.26 -9.24
C LYS A 131 24.91 -11.61 -9.78
N LEU A 132 23.94 -11.77 -8.89
CA LEU A 132 22.56 -12.15 -9.23
C LEU A 132 21.69 -10.96 -9.67
N THR A 133 22.10 -9.73 -9.34
CA THR A 133 21.36 -8.50 -9.65
C THR A 133 22.22 -7.50 -10.37
N PHE A 134 21.62 -6.75 -11.29
CA PHE A 134 22.27 -5.66 -12.00
C PHE A 134 22.00 -4.35 -11.26
N THR A 135 23.02 -3.83 -10.56
CA THR A 135 22.93 -2.62 -9.71
C THR A 135 23.96 -1.56 -10.12
N PRO A 136 23.90 -1.03 -11.35
CA PRO A 136 24.98 -0.21 -11.91
C PRO A 136 24.91 1.28 -11.50
N THR A 137 23.81 1.72 -10.90
CA THR A 137 23.52 3.15 -10.75
C THR A 137 23.74 3.65 -9.33
N GLN A 138 23.81 4.98 -9.18
CA GLN A 138 23.84 5.61 -7.85
C GLN A 138 22.54 5.38 -7.05
N ALA A 139 21.41 5.09 -7.71
CA ALA A 139 20.14 4.83 -7.04
C ALA A 139 20.16 3.50 -6.25
N ASP A 140 21.01 2.55 -6.67
CA ASP A 140 21.14 1.22 -6.03
C ASP A 140 21.87 1.26 -4.69
N ARG A 141 22.48 2.39 -4.33
CA ARG A 141 23.38 2.51 -3.18
C ARG A 141 22.76 2.10 -1.86
N PHE A 142 21.49 2.44 -1.61
CA PHE A 142 20.84 2.04 -0.36
C PHE A 142 20.47 0.55 -0.33
N VAL A 143 20.16 -0.05 -1.48
CA VAL A 143 19.97 -1.51 -1.58
C VAL A 143 21.29 -2.23 -1.28
N LEU A 144 22.39 -1.78 -1.90
CA LEU A 144 23.72 -2.35 -1.66
C LEU A 144 24.21 -2.13 -0.22
N ALA A 145 23.93 -0.96 0.37
CA ALA A 145 24.24 -0.66 1.76
C ALA A 145 23.48 -1.59 2.71
N PHE A 146 22.18 -1.82 2.48
CA PHE A 146 21.39 -2.79 3.24
C PHE A 146 21.96 -4.20 3.16
N ARG A 147 22.29 -4.67 1.94
CA ARG A 147 22.85 -6.01 1.73
C ARG A 147 24.21 -6.17 2.41
N ALA A 148 25.07 -5.15 2.34
CA ALA A 148 26.35 -5.15 3.04
C ALA A 148 26.19 -5.14 4.57
N TRP A 149 25.26 -4.34 5.08
CA TRP A 149 24.91 -4.30 6.50
C TRP A 149 24.40 -5.67 6.99
N LEU A 150 23.46 -6.29 6.26
CA LEU A 150 22.88 -7.59 6.61
C LEU A 150 23.93 -8.70 6.65
N ARG A 151 24.86 -8.72 5.66
CA ARG A 151 25.99 -9.67 5.69
C ARG A 151 26.90 -9.47 6.88
N LYS A 152 27.21 -8.21 7.23
CA LYS A 152 28.20 -7.88 8.26
C LYS A 152 27.66 -8.01 9.69
N PHE A 153 26.43 -7.60 9.92
CA PHE A 153 25.86 -7.47 11.26
C PHE A 153 24.70 -8.42 11.54
N GLY A 154 24.08 -8.98 10.50
CA GLY A 154 22.95 -9.89 10.63
C GLY A 154 23.21 -11.26 10.04
N ASN A 155 24.46 -11.76 10.01
CA ASN A 155 24.79 -13.10 9.50
C ASN A 155 24.14 -13.48 8.15
N SER A 156 23.92 -12.49 7.27
CA SER A 156 23.24 -12.68 5.97
C SER A 156 21.76 -13.09 6.03
N GLN A 157 21.12 -13.14 7.21
CA GLN A 157 19.70 -13.49 7.37
C GLN A 157 19.14 -13.01 8.72
N PRO A 158 17.82 -12.79 8.84
CA PRO A 158 17.20 -12.61 10.15
C PRO A 158 17.52 -13.78 11.10
N ASP A 159 17.69 -13.48 12.38
CA ASP A 159 17.78 -14.52 13.40
C ASP A 159 16.37 -15.10 13.63
N TRP A 160 16.15 -16.32 13.17
CA TRP A 160 14.84 -16.96 13.19
C TRP A 160 14.60 -17.60 14.55
N TYR A 161 13.42 -17.34 15.12
CA TYR A 161 13.01 -18.06 16.32
C TYR A 161 12.66 -19.51 15.95
N GLY A 162 13.48 -20.46 16.42
CA GLY A 162 13.34 -21.89 16.11
C GLY A 162 13.91 -22.27 14.75
N SER A 163 13.73 -23.54 14.35
CA SER A 163 14.13 -24.00 13.02
C SER A 163 13.18 -23.41 11.98
N PRO A 164 13.68 -22.65 10.99
CA PRO A 164 12.84 -22.16 9.89
C PRO A 164 12.16 -23.34 9.20
N SER A 165 10.86 -23.22 8.92
CA SER A 165 10.14 -24.29 8.22
C SER A 165 10.78 -24.58 6.86
N GLN A 166 10.86 -25.85 6.51
CA GLN A 166 11.24 -26.30 5.16
C GLN A 166 10.08 -26.22 4.16
N ASP A 167 8.94 -25.67 4.57
CA ASP A 167 7.79 -25.47 3.69
C ASP A 167 8.15 -24.63 2.47
N ALA A 168 7.43 -24.87 1.38
CA ALA A 168 7.54 -24.07 0.17
C ALA A 168 7.23 -22.60 0.48
N LEU A 169 8.09 -21.69 0.00
CA LEU A 169 7.90 -20.26 0.23
C LEU A 169 6.59 -19.78 -0.37
N PRO A 170 5.90 -18.80 0.25
CA PRO A 170 4.64 -18.26 -0.27
C PRO A 170 4.72 -17.84 -1.74
N SER A 171 5.86 -17.32 -2.20
CA SER A 171 6.03 -16.94 -3.60
C SER A 171 5.92 -18.09 -4.59
N THR A 172 6.24 -19.32 -4.21
CA THR A 172 6.17 -20.47 -5.13
C THR A 172 4.80 -21.15 -5.15
N VAL A 173 3.97 -20.91 -4.12
CA VAL A 173 2.67 -21.56 -3.96
C VAL A 173 1.48 -20.64 -4.20
N LEU A 174 1.56 -19.37 -3.81
CA LEU A 174 0.41 -18.46 -3.85
C LEU A 174 0.18 -17.93 -5.27
N SER A 175 -1.10 -17.91 -5.64
CA SER A 175 -1.57 -17.24 -6.86
C SER A 175 -1.51 -15.71 -6.71
N LYS A 176 -1.52 -15.00 -7.84
CA LYS A 176 -1.63 -13.53 -7.88
C LYS A 176 -2.80 -13.03 -7.01
N ARG A 177 -3.94 -13.71 -7.07
CA ARG A 177 -5.13 -13.33 -6.32
C ARG A 177 -4.92 -13.40 -4.80
N GLU A 178 -4.29 -14.47 -4.32
CA GLU A 178 -4.01 -14.65 -2.88
C GLU A 178 -2.98 -13.65 -2.37
N MET A 179 -1.96 -13.32 -3.18
CA MET A 179 -0.96 -12.32 -2.81
C MET A 179 -1.49 -10.89 -2.83
N LEU A 180 -2.54 -10.60 -3.61
CA LEU A 180 -3.17 -9.28 -3.68
C LEU A 180 -4.46 -9.21 -2.85
N ASP A 181 -4.67 -10.15 -1.92
CA ASP A 181 -5.80 -10.13 -1.00
C ASP A 181 -5.60 -9.04 0.07
N ARG A 182 -6.09 -7.84 -0.26
CA ARG A 182 -6.09 -6.68 0.63
C ARG A 182 -6.99 -6.89 1.84
N TYR A 183 -7.99 -7.76 1.75
CA TYR A 183 -8.92 -7.95 2.86
C TYR A 183 -8.20 -8.57 4.05
N GLU A 184 -7.53 -9.70 3.81
CA GLU A 184 -6.76 -10.39 4.83
C GLU A 184 -5.52 -9.60 5.23
N GLN A 185 -4.82 -8.97 4.28
CA GLN A 185 -3.59 -8.24 4.60
C GLN A 185 -3.84 -6.98 5.42
N HIS A 186 -4.91 -6.22 5.11
CA HIS A 186 -5.12 -4.88 5.66
C HIS A 186 -6.53 -4.63 6.18
N THR A 187 -7.57 -4.79 5.35
CA THR A 187 -8.93 -4.31 5.67
C THR A 187 -9.47 -4.93 6.96
N LEU A 188 -9.24 -6.22 7.21
CA LEU A 188 -9.71 -6.89 8.43
C LEU A 188 -9.11 -6.28 9.71
N LYS A 189 -7.87 -5.78 9.63
CA LYS A 189 -7.05 -5.30 10.76
C LYS A 189 -7.20 -3.78 10.96
N CYS A 190 -7.32 -3.01 9.88
CA CYS A 190 -7.43 -1.56 9.94
C CYS A 190 -8.85 -1.11 10.29
N SER A 191 -9.03 -0.44 11.44
CA SER A 191 -10.35 0.05 11.87
C SER A 191 -11.03 0.99 10.86
N SER A 192 -10.25 1.87 10.21
CA SER A 192 -10.76 2.82 9.23
C SER A 192 -11.24 2.13 7.95
N CYS A 193 -10.43 1.24 7.36
CA CYS A 193 -10.81 0.50 6.15
C CYS A 193 -11.92 -0.51 6.43
N ARG A 194 -11.89 -1.20 7.57
CA ARG A 194 -12.96 -2.10 7.99
C ARG A 194 -14.30 -1.38 8.14
N GLY A 195 -14.28 -0.22 8.79
CA GLY A 195 -15.47 0.62 8.96
C GLY A 195 -16.03 1.10 7.63
N ALA A 196 -15.17 1.61 6.75
CA ALA A 196 -15.55 2.06 5.41
C ALA A 196 -16.11 0.92 4.55
N HIS A 197 -15.47 -0.26 4.55
CA HIS A 197 -15.95 -1.44 3.83
C HIS A 197 -17.34 -1.86 4.30
N LYS A 198 -17.57 -1.93 5.62
CA LYS A 198 -18.90 -2.22 6.18
C LYS A 198 -19.94 -1.17 5.79
N ALA A 199 -19.58 0.12 5.83
CA ALA A 199 -20.48 1.19 5.43
C ALA A 199 -20.88 1.05 3.95
N PHE A 200 -19.94 0.72 3.07
CA PHE A 200 -20.20 0.56 1.64
C PHE A 200 -21.10 -0.65 1.37
N GLN A 201 -20.88 -1.76 2.06
CA GLN A 201 -21.77 -2.93 2.01
C GLN A 201 -23.19 -2.61 2.49
N THR A 202 -23.33 -1.86 3.58
CA THR A 202 -24.64 -1.44 4.09
C THR A 202 -25.34 -0.51 3.10
N LEU A 203 -24.64 0.51 2.59
CA LEU A 203 -25.19 1.46 1.63
C LEU A 203 -25.59 0.76 0.32
N GLN A 204 -24.78 -0.16 -0.19
CA GLN A 204 -25.15 -0.98 -1.34
C GLN A 204 -26.50 -1.68 -1.11
N LYS A 205 -26.68 -2.36 0.03
CA LYS A 205 -27.93 -3.07 0.36
C LYS A 205 -29.12 -2.12 0.50
N VAL A 206 -28.92 -0.97 1.14
CA VAL A 206 -29.96 0.06 1.29
C VAL A 206 -30.42 0.56 -0.08
N PHE A 207 -29.49 0.91 -0.97
CA PHE A 207 -29.83 1.40 -2.31
C PHE A 207 -30.40 0.30 -3.22
N MET A 208 -29.98 -0.96 -3.06
CA MET A 208 -30.66 -2.09 -3.71
C MET A 208 -32.12 -2.20 -3.24
N GLY A 209 -32.38 -2.09 -1.94
CA GLY A 209 -33.74 -2.07 -1.39
C GLY A 209 -34.57 -0.89 -1.92
N ALA A 210 -33.99 0.31 -1.92
CA ALA A 210 -34.65 1.51 -2.47
C ALA A 210 -34.98 1.35 -3.96
N THR A 211 -34.09 0.73 -4.75
CA THR A 211 -34.32 0.41 -6.16
C THR A 211 -35.57 -0.45 -6.33
N VAL A 212 -35.70 -1.52 -5.54
CA VAL A 212 -36.85 -2.42 -5.58
C VAL A 212 -38.14 -1.68 -5.18
N VAL A 213 -38.10 -0.89 -4.10
CA VAL A 213 -39.28 -0.13 -3.63
C VAL A 213 -39.74 0.88 -4.68
N PHE A 214 -38.85 1.71 -5.20
CA PHE A 214 -39.19 2.69 -6.21
C PHE A 214 -39.65 2.04 -7.52
N GLY A 215 -38.98 0.97 -7.95
CA GLY A 215 -39.36 0.21 -9.15
C GLY A 215 -40.76 -0.39 -9.03
N ALA A 216 -41.04 -1.09 -7.93
CA ALA A 216 -42.32 -1.74 -7.69
C ALA A 216 -43.49 -0.75 -7.53
N THR A 217 -43.22 0.43 -6.98
CA THR A 217 -44.26 1.46 -6.74
C THR A 217 -44.47 2.41 -7.91
N SER A 218 -43.55 2.46 -8.88
CA SER A 218 -43.60 3.41 -10.00
C SER A 218 -44.87 3.36 -10.86
N GLY A 219 -45.55 2.20 -10.93
CA GLY A 219 -46.80 2.04 -11.69
C GLY A 219 -48.09 2.31 -10.91
N ILE A 220 -48.01 2.50 -9.58
CA ILE A 220 -49.20 2.59 -8.71
C ILE A 220 -49.91 3.95 -8.82
N PRO A 221 -49.21 5.11 -8.72
CA PRO A 221 -49.90 6.40 -8.72
C PRO A 221 -50.64 6.68 -10.03
N ALA A 222 -51.73 7.44 -9.97
CA ALA A 222 -52.41 7.91 -11.18
C ALA A 222 -51.66 9.08 -11.85
N ASP A 223 -50.97 9.89 -11.05
CA ASP A 223 -50.21 11.05 -11.52
C ASP A 223 -48.93 10.64 -12.27
N VAL A 224 -48.82 11.08 -13.52
CA VAL A 224 -47.70 10.74 -14.41
C VAL A 224 -46.37 11.32 -13.93
N GLN A 225 -46.37 12.51 -13.33
CA GLN A 225 -45.14 13.11 -12.79
C GLN A 225 -44.60 12.28 -11.63
N LEU A 226 -45.48 11.79 -10.75
CA LEU A 226 -45.09 10.92 -9.64
C LEU A 226 -44.55 9.58 -10.13
N ARG A 227 -45.12 9.00 -11.19
CA ARG A 227 -44.55 7.79 -11.84
C ARG A 227 -43.14 8.04 -12.35
N ILE A 228 -42.91 9.18 -13.02
CA ILE A 228 -41.60 9.57 -13.54
C ILE A 228 -40.60 9.74 -12.40
N LEU A 229 -40.97 10.42 -11.31
CA LEU A 229 -40.10 10.62 -10.14
C LEU A 229 -39.72 9.30 -9.46
N LEU A 230 -40.66 8.38 -9.29
CA LEU A 230 -40.39 7.05 -8.74
C LEU A 230 -39.49 6.23 -9.68
N GLY A 231 -39.75 6.25 -10.98
CA GLY A 231 -38.89 5.61 -11.98
C GLY A 231 -37.47 6.16 -11.97
N ALA A 232 -37.31 7.49 -11.92
CA ALA A 232 -36.01 8.14 -11.79
C ALA A 232 -35.32 7.77 -10.46
N GLY A 233 -36.06 7.73 -9.35
CA GLY A 233 -35.56 7.30 -8.04
C GLY A 233 -35.04 5.86 -8.07
N ALA A 234 -35.71 4.95 -8.78
CA ALA A 234 -35.24 3.57 -8.97
C ALA A 234 -33.90 3.54 -9.72
N LEU A 235 -33.77 4.28 -10.82
CA LEU A 235 -32.54 4.34 -11.61
C LEU A 235 -31.37 4.94 -10.82
N VAL A 236 -31.60 6.06 -10.12
CA VAL A 236 -30.57 6.69 -9.28
C VAL A 236 -30.14 5.76 -8.15
N SER A 237 -31.10 5.08 -7.51
CA SER A 237 -30.78 4.11 -6.45
C SER A 237 -29.98 2.92 -7.00
N ALA A 238 -30.31 2.42 -8.18
CA ALA A 238 -29.58 1.32 -8.82
C ALA A 238 -28.14 1.74 -9.14
N ALA A 239 -27.97 2.95 -9.69
CA ALA A 239 -26.66 3.51 -9.98
C ALA A 239 -25.81 3.67 -8.70
N LEU A 240 -26.39 4.19 -7.62
CA LEU A 240 -25.70 4.32 -6.33
C LEU A 240 -25.34 2.96 -5.73
N ALA A 241 -26.23 1.97 -5.80
CA ALA A 241 -25.93 0.61 -5.37
C ALA A 241 -24.73 0.03 -6.14
N TYR A 242 -24.68 0.22 -7.47
CA TYR A 242 -23.55 -0.21 -8.29
C TYR A 242 -22.27 0.53 -7.90
N VAL A 243 -22.31 1.84 -7.69
CA VAL A 243 -21.14 2.61 -7.24
C VAL A 243 -20.59 2.06 -5.92
N PHE A 244 -21.43 1.81 -4.91
CA PHE A 244 -20.96 1.24 -3.64
C PHE A 244 -20.41 -0.19 -3.81
N TYR A 245 -21.06 -1.01 -4.66
CA TYR A 245 -20.58 -2.36 -5.01
C TYR A 245 -19.22 -2.34 -5.72
N ASP A 246 -18.99 -1.38 -6.61
CA ASP A 246 -17.74 -1.26 -7.31
C ASP A 246 -16.63 -0.79 -6.36
N ARG A 247 -16.93 0.24 -5.56
CA ARG A 247 -15.94 0.82 -4.64
C ARG A 247 -15.54 -0.12 -3.52
N GLN A 248 -16.39 -1.06 -3.09
CA GLN A 248 -15.99 -2.04 -2.06
C GLN A 248 -14.86 -2.98 -2.55
N LYS A 249 -14.69 -3.18 -3.86
CA LYS A 249 -13.64 -4.06 -4.41
C LYS A 249 -12.25 -3.62 -3.98
N HIS A 250 -12.02 -2.31 -3.84
CA HIS A 250 -10.74 -1.74 -3.37
C HIS A 250 -10.35 -2.15 -1.94
N PHE A 251 -11.30 -2.63 -1.13
CA PHE A 251 -11.03 -3.18 0.21
C PHE A 251 -10.73 -4.69 0.22
N VAL A 252 -10.93 -5.39 -0.90
CA VAL A 252 -10.80 -6.84 -0.98
C VAL A 252 -9.74 -7.24 -1.97
N PHE A 253 -9.99 -7.00 -3.25
CA PHE A 253 -9.09 -7.37 -4.33
C PHE A 253 -9.37 -6.47 -5.53
N VAL A 254 -8.30 -5.92 -6.07
CA VAL A 254 -8.27 -5.24 -7.36
C VAL A 254 -7.08 -5.81 -8.09
N ASP A 255 -7.28 -6.25 -9.32
CA ASP A 255 -6.15 -6.78 -10.06
C ASP A 255 -5.16 -5.65 -10.36
N TYR A 256 -3.88 -5.93 -10.16
CA TYR A 256 -2.82 -4.96 -10.42
C TYR A 256 -2.19 -5.24 -11.78
N VAL A 257 -2.26 -4.26 -12.67
CA VAL A 257 -1.62 -4.29 -13.98
C VAL A 257 -0.74 -3.05 -14.08
N HIS A 258 0.58 -3.25 -14.05
CA HIS A 258 1.53 -2.14 -14.00
C HIS A 258 1.41 -1.19 -15.19
N ALA A 259 1.04 -1.72 -16.36
CA ALA A 259 0.85 -0.94 -17.59
C ALA A 259 -0.40 -0.04 -17.57
N ASP A 260 -1.34 -0.29 -16.68
CA ASP A 260 -2.61 0.46 -16.59
C ASP A 260 -2.53 1.62 -15.59
N ILE A 261 -1.35 1.91 -15.05
CA ILE A 261 -1.12 3.00 -14.10
C ILE A 261 -0.69 4.23 -14.87
N ASP A 262 -1.54 5.26 -14.83
CA ASP A 262 -1.28 6.60 -15.38
C ASP A 262 -0.19 7.36 -14.61
#